data_AF-A0A2T7T4T1-F1
#
_entry.id   AF-A0A2T7T4T1-F1
#
_cell.length_a   1.000
_cell.length_b   1.000
_cell.length_c   1.000
_cell.angle_alpha   90.00
_cell.angle_beta   90.00
_cell.angle_gamma   90.00
#
_symmetry.space_group_name_H-M   'P 1'
#
loop_
_entity.id
_entity.type
_entity.pdbx_description
1 polymer ?
#
loop_
_entity_poly.entity_id
_entity_poly.type
_entity_poly.pdbx_seq_one_letter_code
_entity_poly.pdbx_strand_id
1 'polypeptide(L)' 'MRHPAIGEVVLHCETLAFPDDPDQLLNLLTPEPDSASAQSLRLLGSLSAPSVPETVRRSG' A
#
# COMPACT_ATOMS: atom_id res chain seq x y z
N MET A 1 -12.81 6.58 1.98
CA MET A 1 -12.86 5.14 1.61
C MET A 1 -13.08 4.32 2.88
N ARG A 2 -13.67 3.12 2.81
CA ARG A 2 -13.78 2.23 3.99
C ARG A 2 -13.05 0.90 3.73
N HIS A 3 -12.04 0.62 4.54
CA HIS A 3 -11.28 -0.62 4.53
C HIS A 3 -11.88 -1.60 5.55
N PRO A 4 -12.06 -2.89 5.22
CA PRO A 4 -12.74 -3.84 6.10
C PRO A 4 -12.07 -4.05 7.45
N ALA A 5 -10.74 -3.98 7.52
CA ALA A 5 -9.99 -4.24 8.75
C ALA A 5 -9.71 -2.99 9.62
N ILE A 6 -9.64 -1.80 9.01
CA ILE A 6 -9.22 -0.57 9.71
C ILE A 6 -10.29 0.53 9.67
N GLY A 7 -11.47 0.22 9.12
CA GLY A 7 -12.57 1.16 9.04
C GLY A 7 -12.32 2.27 8.03
N GLU A 8 -12.68 3.49 8.41
CA GLU A 8 -12.63 4.64 7.51
C GLU A 8 -11.20 5.16 7.32
N VAL A 9 -10.84 5.42 6.07
CA VAL A 9 -9.56 5.98 5.68
C VAL A 9 -9.73 7.12 4.68
N VAL A 10 -8.92 8.16 4.88
CA VAL A 10 -8.81 9.33 4.01
C VAL A 10 -7.43 9.30 3.37
N LEU A 11 -7.42 9.20 2.04
CA LEU A 11 -6.21 9.10 1.23
C LEU A 11 -6.30 10.13 0.10
N HIS A 12 -5.19 10.82 -0.14
CA HIS A 12 -4.96 11.54 -1.38
C HIS A 12 -4.70 10.52 -2.49
N CYS A 13 -5.33 10.73 -3.64
CA CYS A 13 -5.14 9.89 -4.82
C CYS A 13 -4.45 10.71 -5.89
N GLU A 14 -3.29 10.24 -6.32
CA GLU A 14 -2.57 10.76 -7.47
C GLU A 14 -2.48 9.66 -8.53
N THR A 15 -2.92 9.96 -9.76
CA THR A 15 -2.83 9.05 -10.89
C THR A 15 -1.69 9.49 -11.79
N LEU A 16 -0.70 8.62 -11.95
CA LEU A 16 0.46 8.81 -12.80
C LEU A 16 0.28 7.97 -14.07
N ALA A 17 0.42 8.59 -15.23
CA ALA A 17 0.47 7.88 -16.51
C ALA A 17 1.90 7.50 -16.84
N PHE A 18 2.10 6.30 -17.40
CA PHE A 18 3.43 5.89 -17.84
C PHE A 18 3.75 6.53 -19.20
N PRO A 19 4.94 7.13 -19.37
CA PRO A 19 5.30 7.80 -20.62
C PRO A 19 5.34 6.86 -21.83
N ASP A 20 5.78 5.62 -21.62
CA ASP A 20 6.00 4.63 -22.69
C ASP A 20 4.74 3.80 -23.01
N ASP A 21 3.75 3.82 -22.13
CA ASP A 21 2.48 3.10 -22.30
C ASP A 21 1.31 3.91 -21.69
N PRO A 22 0.57 4.68 -22.51
CA PRO A 22 -0.51 5.55 -22.04
C PRO A 22 -1.74 4.78 -21.53
N ASP A 23 -1.87 3.49 -21.85
CA ASP A 23 -2.92 2.63 -21.30
C ASP A 23 -2.57 2.14 -19.88
N GLN A 24 -1.31 2.31 -19.46
CA GLN A 24 -0.85 1.99 -18.13
C GLN A 24 -0.98 3.21 -17.20
N LEU A 25 -1.63 3.01 -16.06
CA LEU A 25 -1.80 4.01 -15.01
C LEU A 25 -1.36 3.45 -13.65
N LEU A 26 -0.70 4.28 -12.84
CA LEU A 26 -0.37 4.00 -11.45
C LEU A 26 -1.16 4.95 -10.55
N ASN A 27 -1.95 4.41 -9.62
CA ASN A 27 -2.61 5.20 -8.58
C ASN A 27 -1.80 5.13 -7.29
N LEU A 28 -1.25 6.27 -6.87
CA LEU A 28 -0.61 6.45 -5.59
C LEU A 28 -1.64 6.93 -4.57
N LEU A 29 -1.85 6.13 -3.53
CA LEU A 29 -2.81 6.42 -2.45
C LEU A 29 -2.06 6.72 -1.15
N THR A 30 -2.06 7.99 -0.74
CA THR A 30 -1.23 8.46 0.38
C THR A 30 -2.09 9.11 1.46
N PRO A 31 -1.99 8.69 2.74
CA PRO A 31 -2.65 9.41 3.82
C PRO A 31 -1.92 10.72 4.12
N GLU A 32 -2.62 11.68 4.73
CA GLU A 32 -1.96 12.85 5.32
C GLU A 32 -0.94 12.37 6.39
N PRO A 33 0.29 12.93 6.43
CA PRO A 33 1.26 12.63 7.48
C PRO A 33 0.68 12.78 8.88
N ASP A 34 1.12 11.89 9.79
CA ASP A 34 0.70 11.82 11.20
C ASP A 34 -0.82 11.69 11.48
N SER A 35 -1.64 11.55 10.43
CA SER A 35 -3.08 11.34 10.55
C SER A 35 -3.44 9.98 11.14
N ALA A 36 -4.69 9.85 11.60
CA ALA A 36 -5.27 8.57 12.00
C ALA A 36 -5.21 7.54 10.87
N SER A 37 -5.43 7.95 9.61
CA SER A 37 -5.32 7.06 8.44
C SER A 37 -3.89 6.55 8.26
N ALA A 38 -2.87 7.39 8.46
CA ALA A 38 -1.47 6.97 8.42
C ALA A 38 -1.13 5.97 9.52
N GLN A 39 -1.63 6.18 10.74
CA GLN A 39 -1.44 5.26 11.86
C GLN A 39 -2.12 3.90 11.60
N SER A 40 -3.36 3.91 11.13
CA SER A 40 -4.12 2.70 10.81
C SER A 40 -3.48 1.89 9.67
N LEU A 41 -2.95 2.55 8.64
CA LEU A 41 -2.23 1.87 7.55
C LEU A 41 -0.91 1.24 8.03
N ARG A 42 -0.16 1.92 8.92
CA ARG A 42 1.04 1.33 9.54
C ARG A 42 0.69 0.07 10.35
N LEU A 43 -0.38 0.13 11.13
CA LEU A 43 -0.86 -1.02 11.90
C LEU A 43 -1.25 -2.18 10.96
N LEU A 44 -2.04 -1.91 9.91
CA LEU A 44 -2.42 -2.91 8.91
C LEU A 44 -1.19 -3.57 8.27
N GLY A 45 -0.17 -2.78 7.89
CA GLY A 45 1.08 -3.28 7.33
C GLY A 45 1.85 -4.20 8.27
N SER A 46 1.86 -3.90 9.58
CA SER A 46 2.50 -4.74 10.58
C SER A 46 1.82 -6.11 10.77
N LEU A 47 0.51 -6.19 10.53
CA LEU A 47 -0.29 -7.41 10.64
C LEU A 47 -0.27 -8.26 9.37
N SER A 48 -0.10 -7.62 8.21
CA SER A 48 -0.01 -8.27 6.89
C SER A 48 1.43 -8.58 6.46
N ALA A 49 2.41 -8.42 7.35
CA ALA A 49 3.82 -8.65 7.01
C ALA A 49 3.98 -10.05 6.40
N PRO A 50 4.42 -10.17 5.13
CA PRO A 50 4.61 -11.47 4.53
C PRO A 50 5.67 -12.21 5.35
N SER A 51 5.37 -13.45 5.75
CA SER A 51 6.44 -14.39 6.08
C SER A 51 7.35 -14.45 4.86
N VAL A 52 8.58 -13.95 4.97
CA VAL A 52 9.56 -14.00 3.89
C VAL A 52 9.54 -15.43 3.33
N PRO A 53 9.14 -15.66 2.06
CA PRO A 53 9.12 -17.00 1.54
C PRO A 53 10.55 -17.54 1.61
N GLU A 54 10.73 -18.63 2.35
CA GLU A 54 11.97 -19.37 2.55
C GLU A 54 12.39 -20.03 1.23
N THR A 55 12.65 -19.24 0.19
CA THR A 55 13.03 -19.74 -1.14
C THR A 55 14.38 -19.19 -1.60
N VAL A 56 15.15 -18.57 -0.69
CA VAL A 56 16.59 -18.29 -0.85
C VAL A 56 17.37 -19.05 0.24
N ARG A 57 17.12 -20.35 0.42
CA ARG A 57 17.97 -21.24 1.23
C ARG A 57 18.12 -22.65 0.65
N ARG A 58 17.78 -22.87 -0.63
CA ARG A 58 18.06 -24.11 -1.36
C ARG A 58 18.61 -23.85 -2.77
N SER A 59 19.78 -23.25 -2.78
CA SER A 59 20.73 -23.27 -3.89
C SER A 59 22.05 -22.89 -3.22
N GLY A 60 22.86 -23.84 -2.77
CA GLY A 60 23.37 -24.98 -3.53
C GLY A 60 24.83 -24.66 -3.78
#